data_AF-A0A374AUW3-F1
#
_entry.id   AF-A0A374AUW3-F1
#
_cell.length_a   1.000
_cell.length_b   1.000
_cell.length_c   1.000
_cell.angle_alpha   90.00
_cell.angle_beta   90.00
_cell.angle_gamma   90.00
#
_symmetry.space_group_name_H-M   'P 1'
#
loop_
_entity.id
_entity.type
_entity.pdbx_description
1 polymer ?
#
loop_
_entity_poly.entity_id
_entity_poly.type
_entity_poly.pdbx_seq_one_letter_code
_entity_poly.pdbx_strand_id
1 'polypeptide(L)'
;MKRRLTMLTKKTKIVCTMGPATDDDAVLKQLMLEGMDIARLNFSHGDHEEQLGRIKRIKRFREELNIPIAILLDTKGPEIRTGLLDTDGDVELKEGQEFVLTTRDIKGNDSIVGITYEELPQDVAEGNTILIDDGLIELRVKEIKDGTDIVCDVVNGGFLGSRKGVNVPNVRVNLPSITEKDKSDIEFGLENGIDFIAASFIRNADAVNEIKEIVKAHNMEVGVISKIENVEGVENIESIIQASDGIMVARGDLGVEIPAEEVPFMQKAIIKKCNNAFKPVITATQMLDSMIRNPRPTRAEVTDVANAIYDGTDAIMLSGETAKGKYPVEAVRMMNQIAISTELHLDTKIKDFRSIYVNRGISAAVAYSAVQTAHNINAKCILASSMSGFTARIVSKFKPDAQIIGLSPDEAVVRKMQLYWGVRPFKSHKASSTRELLDEATEIVLSADLAQENDILVLTGGGPADHRGKGVTNMLKVVKIGE
;
A
#
# COMPACT_ATOMS: atom_id res chain seq x y z
N MET A 1 3.98 28.72 16.11
CA MET A 1 4.31 27.59 15.22
C MET A 1 4.42 26.25 15.95
N LYS A 2 5.33 26.05 16.92
CA LYS A 2 5.47 24.75 17.65
C LYS A 2 4.18 24.21 18.30
N ARG A 3 3.39 25.06 18.98
CA ARG A 3 2.07 24.68 19.56
C ARG A 3 1.00 24.32 18.53
N ARG A 4 1.14 24.78 17.27
CA ARG A 4 0.19 24.50 16.18
C ARG A 4 0.45 23.12 15.56
N LEU A 5 1.74 22.71 15.47
CA LEU A 5 2.13 21.37 15.03
C LEU A 5 1.64 20.26 15.98
N THR A 6 1.64 20.51 17.30
CA THR A 6 1.18 19.52 18.30
C THR A 6 -0.33 19.23 18.27
N MET A 7 -1.14 20.01 17.53
CA MET A 7 -2.59 19.77 17.37
C MET A 7 -2.96 19.21 15.99
N LEU A 8 -2.03 19.13 15.04
CA LEU A 8 -2.31 18.67 13.68
C LEU A 8 -2.03 17.18 13.58
N THR A 9 -3.08 16.38 13.37
CA THR A 9 -2.94 14.97 13.02
C THR A 9 -2.73 14.83 11.52
N LYS A 10 -1.77 13.99 11.13
CA LYS A 10 -1.54 13.64 9.72
C LYS A 10 -2.82 13.13 9.05
N LYS A 11 -3.00 13.46 7.77
CA LYS A 11 -4.06 12.91 6.92
C LYS A 11 -3.55 11.72 6.11
N THR A 12 -2.34 11.80 5.58
CA THR A 12 -1.65 10.72 4.88
C THR A 12 -1.35 9.59 5.85
N LYS A 13 -1.63 8.36 5.44
CA LYS A 13 -1.51 7.16 6.27
C LYS A 13 -0.08 6.61 6.25
N ILE A 14 0.32 5.89 7.29
CA ILE A 14 1.65 5.30 7.40
C ILE A 14 1.52 3.78 7.54
N VAL A 15 2.14 3.08 6.60
CA VAL A 15 2.30 1.63 6.62
C VAL A 15 3.70 1.30 7.12
N CYS A 16 3.83 0.44 8.13
CA CYS A 16 5.12 0.01 8.66
C CYS A 16 5.27 -1.49 8.48
N THR A 17 6.40 -1.93 7.91
CA THR A 17 6.70 -3.35 7.79
C THR A 17 7.22 -3.90 9.11
N MET A 18 6.64 -5.01 9.56
CA MET A 18 7.05 -5.71 10.76
C MET A 18 8.22 -6.64 10.44
N GLY A 19 9.14 -6.79 11.39
CA GLY A 19 10.30 -7.66 11.27
C GLY A 19 11.05 -7.78 12.59
N PRO A 20 12.29 -8.30 12.58
CA PRO A 20 13.10 -8.48 13.79
C PRO A 20 13.23 -7.23 14.67
N ALA A 21 13.32 -6.04 14.07
CA ALA A 21 13.43 -4.79 14.82
C ALA A 21 12.12 -4.36 15.52
N THR A 22 10.99 -4.97 15.16
CA THR A 22 9.66 -4.71 15.76
C THR A 22 9.11 -5.88 16.57
N ASP A 23 9.90 -6.95 16.76
CA ASP A 23 9.47 -8.10 17.58
C ASP A 23 9.54 -7.79 19.09
N ASP A 24 10.16 -6.68 19.48
CA ASP A 24 10.09 -6.10 20.81
C ASP A 24 8.74 -5.38 21.06
N ASP A 25 8.10 -5.72 22.18
CA ASP A 25 6.79 -5.21 22.55
C ASP A 25 6.78 -3.69 22.79
N ALA A 26 7.83 -3.13 23.37
CA ALA A 26 7.91 -1.69 23.63
C ALA A 26 8.11 -0.89 22.34
N VAL A 27 8.90 -1.44 21.41
CA VAL A 27 9.06 -0.87 20.06
C VAL A 27 7.73 -0.89 19.32
N LEU A 28 7.04 -2.03 19.23
CA LEU A 28 5.75 -2.11 18.53
C LEU A 28 4.71 -1.12 19.07
N LYS A 29 4.58 -0.99 20.40
CA LYS A 29 3.70 0.03 21.02
C LYS A 29 4.11 1.44 20.62
N GLN A 30 5.40 1.74 20.61
CA GLN A 30 5.88 3.05 20.18
C GLN A 30 5.58 3.33 18.70
N LEU A 31 5.72 2.36 17.81
CA LEU A 31 5.34 2.52 16.40
C LEU A 31 3.87 2.90 16.26
N MET A 32 2.97 2.25 17.02
CA MET A 32 1.54 2.55 17.04
C MET A 32 1.26 3.98 17.54
N LEU A 33 1.94 4.41 18.60
CA LEU A 33 1.77 5.74 19.20
C LEU A 33 2.37 6.88 18.35
N GLU A 34 3.46 6.62 17.65
CA GLU A 34 4.17 7.62 16.83
C GLU A 34 3.53 7.84 15.45
N GLY A 35 2.55 7.01 15.08
CA GLY A 35 1.68 7.27 13.94
C GLY A 35 1.53 6.15 12.91
N MET A 36 1.95 4.91 13.20
CA MET A 36 1.61 3.78 12.35
C MET A 36 0.08 3.63 12.24
N ASP A 37 -0.46 3.44 11.03
CA ASP A 37 -1.88 3.13 10.83
C ASP A 37 -2.10 1.67 10.39
N ILE A 38 -1.13 1.11 9.67
CA ILE A 38 -1.19 -0.23 9.09
C ILE A 38 0.13 -0.97 9.34
N ALA A 39 0.05 -2.18 9.90
CA ALA A 39 1.17 -3.09 10.06
C ALA A 39 1.25 -4.04 8.85
N ARG A 40 2.33 -3.95 8.08
CA ARG A 40 2.61 -4.83 6.94
C ARG A 40 3.40 -6.05 7.40
N LEU A 41 2.93 -7.24 7.01
CA LEU A 41 3.61 -8.52 7.18
C LEU A 41 4.09 -8.99 5.81
N ASN A 42 5.40 -9.10 5.62
CA ASN A 42 5.99 -9.49 4.34
C ASN A 42 6.21 -11.01 4.30
N PHE A 43 5.44 -11.75 3.50
CA PHE A 43 5.49 -13.22 3.42
C PHE A 43 6.57 -13.75 2.47
N SER A 44 7.38 -12.87 1.87
CA SER A 44 8.67 -13.25 1.29
C SER A 44 9.67 -13.73 2.35
N HIS A 45 9.42 -13.43 3.63
CA HIS A 45 10.26 -13.83 4.77
C HIS A 45 9.41 -14.34 5.94
N GLY A 46 10.03 -15.17 6.78
CA GLY A 46 9.37 -15.78 7.94
C GLY A 46 8.38 -16.87 7.52
N ASP A 47 8.15 -17.81 8.43
CA ASP A 47 7.11 -18.82 8.27
C ASP A 47 5.79 -18.34 8.90
N HIS A 48 4.73 -19.15 8.75
CA HIS A 48 3.42 -18.84 9.30
C HIS A 48 3.44 -18.75 10.84
N GLU A 49 4.32 -19.46 11.53
CA GLU A 49 4.43 -19.42 12.99
C GLU A 49 4.97 -18.06 13.45
N GLU A 50 6.04 -17.57 12.82
CA GLU A 50 6.59 -16.25 13.06
C GLU A 50 5.56 -15.14 12.79
N GLN A 51 4.86 -15.22 11.64
CA GLN A 51 3.84 -14.25 11.27
C GLN A 51 2.64 -14.28 12.23
N LEU A 52 2.22 -15.47 12.70
CA LEU A 52 1.16 -15.61 13.69
C LEU A 52 1.51 -14.91 15.01
N GLY A 53 2.77 -15.04 15.45
CA GLY A 53 3.28 -14.35 16.63
C GLY A 53 3.11 -12.83 16.51
N ARG A 54 3.48 -12.25 15.36
CA ARG A 54 3.31 -10.82 15.08
C ARG A 54 1.84 -10.39 15.03
N ILE A 55 0.98 -11.15 14.35
CA ILE A 55 -0.47 -10.87 14.28
C ILE A 55 -1.07 -10.80 15.68
N LYS A 56 -0.76 -11.77 16.56
CA LYS A 56 -1.25 -11.80 17.93
C LYS A 56 -0.81 -10.58 18.75
N ARG A 57 0.46 -10.17 18.64
CA ARG A 57 0.97 -8.96 19.31
C ARG A 57 0.26 -7.69 18.82
N ILE A 58 0.10 -7.54 17.51
CA ILE A 58 -0.61 -6.39 16.91
C ILE A 58 -2.04 -6.31 17.44
N LYS A 59 -2.78 -7.43 17.42
CA LYS A 59 -4.16 -7.47 17.93
C LYS A 59 -4.22 -7.16 19.43
N ARG A 60 -3.31 -7.70 20.24
CA ARG A 60 -3.24 -7.41 21.68
C ARG A 60 -3.07 -5.91 21.94
N PHE A 61 -2.12 -5.25 21.25
CA PHE A 61 -1.83 -3.83 21.47
C PHE A 61 -2.83 -2.88 20.80
N ARG A 62 -3.50 -3.33 19.74
CA ARG A 62 -4.69 -2.65 19.19
C ARG A 62 -5.75 -2.43 20.28
N GLU A 63 -6.07 -3.46 21.05
CA GLU A 63 -7.02 -3.38 22.16
C GLU A 63 -6.47 -2.59 23.35
N GLU A 64 -5.23 -2.87 23.76
CA GLU A 64 -4.61 -2.21 24.92
C GLU A 64 -4.51 -0.69 24.74
N LEU A 65 -4.16 -0.23 23.53
CA LEU A 65 -3.98 1.19 23.23
C LEU A 65 -5.26 1.85 22.69
N ASN A 66 -6.29 1.06 22.36
CA ASN A 66 -7.50 1.52 21.66
C ASN A 66 -7.17 2.28 20.35
N ILE A 67 -6.24 1.75 19.56
CA ILE A 67 -5.82 2.30 18.26
C ILE A 67 -6.13 1.27 17.19
N PRO A 68 -6.97 1.57 16.17
CA PRO A 68 -7.47 0.56 15.24
C PRO A 68 -6.44 0.25 14.14
N ILE A 69 -5.26 -0.23 14.50
CA ILE A 69 -4.19 -0.58 13.53
C ILE A 69 -4.67 -1.70 12.61
N ALA A 70 -4.60 -1.50 11.30
CA ALA A 70 -4.93 -2.55 10.32
C ALA A 70 -3.74 -3.48 10.06
N ILE A 71 -4.00 -4.70 9.60
CA ILE A 71 -2.98 -5.66 9.19
C ILE A 71 -3.03 -5.86 7.67
N LEU A 72 -1.88 -5.70 7.02
CA LEU A 72 -1.68 -5.92 5.59
C LEU A 72 -0.74 -7.11 5.39
N LEU A 73 -1.23 -8.17 4.76
CA LEU A 73 -0.42 -9.29 4.29
C LEU A 73 0.15 -8.95 2.92
N ASP A 74 1.46 -8.98 2.74
CA ASP A 74 2.11 -8.77 1.45
C ASP A 74 2.60 -10.12 0.91
N THR A 75 2.02 -10.56 -0.20
CA THR A 75 2.32 -11.85 -0.82
C THR A 75 3.70 -11.81 -1.46
N LYS A 76 4.33 -12.97 -1.58
CA LYS A 76 5.65 -13.05 -2.21
C LYS A 76 5.55 -12.82 -3.71
N GLY A 77 4.53 -13.40 -4.33
CA GLY A 77 4.29 -13.34 -5.76
C GLY A 77 5.19 -14.27 -6.57
N PRO A 78 4.88 -14.39 -7.87
CA PRO A 78 5.70 -15.12 -8.83
C PRO A 78 6.97 -14.31 -9.15
N GLU A 79 8.15 -14.88 -8.89
CA GLU A 79 9.44 -14.26 -9.18
C GLU A 79 10.39 -15.28 -9.81
N ILE A 80 11.33 -14.81 -10.63
CA ILE A 80 12.42 -15.62 -11.15
C ILE A 80 13.62 -15.44 -10.22
N ARG A 81 14.29 -16.54 -9.88
CA ARG A 81 15.54 -16.50 -9.13
C ARG A 81 16.63 -17.35 -9.77
N THR A 82 17.87 -17.01 -9.45
CA THR A 82 19.00 -17.91 -9.66
C THR A 82 18.95 -19.11 -8.73
N GLY A 83 19.61 -20.20 -9.13
CA GLY A 83 19.78 -21.41 -8.35
C GLY A 83 20.74 -21.24 -7.18
N LEU A 84 21.18 -22.37 -6.63
CA LEU A 84 22.27 -22.40 -5.65
C LEU A 84 23.61 -22.32 -6.38
N LEU A 85 24.59 -21.71 -5.73
CA LEU A 85 25.98 -21.76 -6.17
C LEU A 85 26.66 -23.03 -5.65
N ASP A 86 27.74 -23.44 -6.31
CA ASP A 86 28.57 -24.57 -5.91
C ASP A 86 29.45 -24.26 -4.68
N THR A 87 29.61 -22.97 -4.37
CA THR A 87 30.23 -22.47 -3.15
C THR A 87 29.21 -21.87 -2.18
N ASP A 88 29.61 -21.77 -0.90
CA ASP A 88 28.83 -21.07 0.13
C ASP A 88 28.94 -19.53 0.02
N GLY A 89 29.82 -19.02 -0.86
CA GLY A 89 30.08 -17.60 -1.05
C GLY A 89 29.54 -17.07 -2.37
N ASP A 90 29.64 -15.75 -2.54
CA ASP A 90 29.30 -15.12 -3.81
C ASP A 90 30.41 -15.36 -4.84
N VAL A 91 30.02 -15.39 -6.12
CA VAL A 91 30.92 -15.58 -7.25
C VAL A 91 31.00 -14.29 -8.06
N GLU A 92 32.22 -13.86 -8.42
CA GLU A 92 32.43 -12.64 -9.20
C GLU A 92 32.16 -12.88 -10.69
N LEU A 93 31.24 -12.12 -11.28
CA LEU A 93 31.04 -12.04 -12.71
C LEU A 93 31.74 -10.80 -13.28
N LYS A 94 32.58 -10.98 -14.30
CA LYS A 94 33.38 -9.91 -14.90
C LYS A 94 32.74 -9.36 -16.16
N GLU A 95 32.79 -8.03 -16.32
CA GLU A 95 32.34 -7.36 -17.54
C GLU A 95 33.03 -7.95 -18.79
N GLY A 96 32.24 -8.19 -19.84
CA GLY A 96 32.68 -8.76 -21.11
C GLY A 96 32.86 -10.28 -21.13
N GLN A 97 32.67 -10.98 -20.00
CA GLN A 97 32.71 -12.45 -19.99
C GLN A 97 31.39 -13.03 -20.50
N GLU A 98 31.46 -14.24 -21.06
CA GLU A 98 30.26 -15.03 -21.37
C GLU A 98 29.75 -15.72 -20.11
N PHE A 99 28.44 -15.69 -19.88
CA PHE A 99 27.77 -16.31 -18.74
C PHE A 99 26.47 -16.97 -19.19
N VAL A 100 26.17 -18.15 -18.64
CA VAL A 100 25.01 -18.94 -19.05
C VAL A 100 23.97 -19.02 -17.92
N LEU A 101 22.73 -18.65 -18.22
CA LEU A 101 21.58 -19.01 -17.39
C LEU A 101 20.97 -20.30 -17.94
N THR A 102 20.70 -21.29 -17.10
CA THR A 102 20.17 -22.58 -17.55
C THR A 102 18.97 -23.03 -16.75
N THR A 103 18.05 -23.75 -17.39
CA THR A 103 16.91 -24.39 -16.72
C THR A 103 17.26 -25.76 -16.13
N ARG A 104 18.50 -26.23 -16.33
CA ARG A 104 18.99 -27.48 -15.76
C ARG A 104 19.20 -27.35 -14.24
N ASP A 105 18.90 -28.42 -13.51
CA ASP A 105 19.17 -28.52 -12.07
C ASP A 105 20.67 -28.71 -11.82
N ILE A 106 21.37 -27.58 -11.70
CA ILE A 106 22.79 -27.52 -11.41
C ILE A 106 23.08 -26.51 -10.31
N LYS A 107 24.21 -26.70 -9.63
CA LYS A 107 24.82 -25.63 -8.84
C LYS A 107 25.65 -24.73 -9.76
N GLY A 108 25.46 -23.42 -9.64
CA GLY A 108 26.13 -22.44 -10.47
C GLY A 108 27.53 -22.05 -9.99
N ASN A 109 28.29 -21.44 -10.88
CA ASN A 109 29.63 -20.88 -10.67
C ASN A 109 29.80 -19.58 -11.48
N ASP A 110 31.02 -19.21 -11.86
CA ASP A 110 31.34 -17.97 -12.59
C ASP A 110 31.04 -18.02 -14.09
N SER A 111 30.66 -19.20 -14.60
CA SER A 111 30.36 -19.45 -16.01
C SER A 111 28.90 -19.82 -16.29
N ILE A 112 28.21 -20.42 -15.31
CA ILE A 112 26.84 -20.89 -15.49
C ILE A 112 26.06 -20.90 -14.18
N VAL A 113 24.75 -20.63 -14.19
CA VAL A 113 23.87 -20.83 -13.03
C VAL A 113 22.48 -21.30 -13.44
N GLY A 114 21.87 -22.14 -12.61
CA GLY A 114 20.47 -22.53 -12.76
C GLY A 114 19.51 -21.35 -12.56
N ILE A 115 18.29 -21.41 -13.12
CA ILE A 115 17.21 -20.47 -12.85
C ILE A 115 15.92 -21.22 -12.47
N THR A 116 15.05 -20.58 -11.67
CA THR A 116 13.83 -21.21 -11.17
C THR A 116 12.67 -21.20 -12.16
N TYR A 117 12.77 -20.46 -13.27
CA TYR A 117 11.70 -20.37 -14.28
C TYR A 117 12.10 -21.11 -15.55
N GLU A 118 11.56 -22.32 -15.70
CA GLU A 118 11.88 -23.26 -16.79
C GLU A 118 11.47 -22.74 -18.17
N GLU A 119 10.51 -21.81 -18.23
CA GLU A 119 10.01 -21.23 -19.48
C GLU A 119 10.78 -19.96 -19.91
N LEU A 120 11.79 -19.52 -19.14
CA LEU A 120 12.53 -18.30 -19.49
C LEU A 120 13.21 -18.35 -20.87
N PRO A 121 13.85 -19.45 -21.30
CA PRO A 121 14.45 -19.54 -22.63
C PRO A 121 13.47 -19.35 -23.79
N GLN A 122 12.17 -19.55 -23.57
CA GLN A 122 11.10 -19.34 -24.56
C GLN A 122 10.62 -17.89 -24.58
N ASP A 123 10.74 -17.18 -23.45
CA ASP A 123 10.25 -15.81 -23.30
C ASP A 123 11.28 -14.78 -23.78
N VAL A 124 12.57 -15.08 -23.72
CA VAL A 124 13.66 -14.16 -24.11
C VAL A 124 14.20 -14.43 -25.52
N ALA A 125 14.76 -13.40 -26.13
CA ALA A 125 15.41 -13.44 -27.43
C ALA A 125 16.78 -12.74 -27.41
N GLU A 126 17.58 -12.98 -28.45
CA GLU A 126 18.84 -12.26 -28.68
C GLU A 126 18.63 -10.73 -28.56
N GLY A 127 19.55 -10.09 -27.85
CA GLY A 127 19.51 -8.66 -27.56
C GLY A 127 18.69 -8.26 -26.32
N ASN A 128 17.88 -9.15 -25.74
CA ASN A 128 17.18 -8.85 -24.49
C ASN A 128 18.15 -8.63 -23.31
N THR A 129 17.72 -7.81 -22.36
CA THR A 129 18.46 -7.57 -21.11
C THR A 129 17.93 -8.50 -20.03
N ILE A 130 18.83 -9.11 -19.27
CA ILE A 130 18.50 -9.82 -18.03
C ILE A 130 19.26 -9.14 -16.89
N LEU A 131 18.52 -8.79 -15.84
CA LEU A 131 19.02 -8.13 -14.65
C LEU A 131 19.03 -9.11 -13.49
N ILE A 132 20.09 -9.12 -12.68
CA ILE A 132 20.19 -9.97 -11.49
C ILE A 132 20.49 -9.11 -10.26
N ASP A 133 19.87 -9.48 -9.14
CA ASP A 133 20.04 -8.83 -7.83
C ASP A 133 19.67 -7.35 -7.88
N ASP A 134 18.40 -7.06 -8.20
CA ASP A 134 17.84 -5.71 -8.32
C ASP A 134 18.58 -4.82 -9.36
N GLY A 135 19.10 -5.44 -10.42
CA GLY A 135 19.83 -4.76 -11.49
C GLY A 135 21.29 -4.47 -11.20
N LEU A 136 21.87 -5.02 -10.12
CA LEU A 136 23.29 -4.89 -9.84
C LEU A 136 24.17 -5.56 -10.92
N ILE A 137 23.71 -6.67 -11.48
CA ILE A 137 24.37 -7.37 -12.59
C ILE A 137 23.48 -7.24 -13.83
N GLU A 138 24.06 -6.82 -14.95
CA GLU A 138 23.38 -6.75 -16.24
C GLU A 138 23.98 -7.76 -17.21
N LEU A 139 23.11 -8.57 -17.81
CA LEU A 139 23.43 -9.53 -18.85
C LEU A 139 22.71 -9.15 -20.15
N ARG A 140 23.38 -9.37 -21.28
CA ARG A 140 22.79 -9.23 -22.63
C ARG A 140 22.67 -10.61 -23.26
N VAL A 141 21.45 -11.01 -23.61
CA VAL A 141 21.22 -12.31 -24.28
C VAL A 141 21.89 -12.29 -25.64
N LYS A 142 22.73 -13.29 -25.89
CA LYS A 142 23.47 -13.50 -27.14
C LYS A 142 22.80 -14.58 -27.99
N GLU A 143 22.43 -15.70 -27.40
CA GLU A 143 21.72 -16.78 -28.10
C GLU A 143 21.04 -17.73 -27.11
N ILE A 144 20.05 -18.48 -27.59
CA ILE A 144 19.40 -19.56 -26.86
C ILE A 144 19.88 -20.89 -27.44
N LYS A 145 20.53 -21.71 -26.61
CA LYS A 145 21.03 -23.03 -26.98
C LYS A 145 20.15 -24.14 -26.41
N ASP A 146 19.88 -25.13 -27.26
CA ASP A 146 19.24 -26.39 -26.88
C ASP A 146 17.90 -26.23 -26.14
N GLY A 147 17.23 -25.09 -26.30
CA GLY A 147 15.99 -24.73 -25.62
C GLY A 147 16.07 -24.60 -24.10
N THR A 148 17.28 -24.57 -23.52
CA THR A 148 17.48 -24.58 -22.05
C THR A 148 18.55 -23.59 -21.57
N ASP A 149 19.55 -23.30 -22.40
CA ASP A 149 20.67 -22.44 -22.05
C ASP A 149 20.51 -21.06 -22.71
N ILE A 150 20.52 -20.02 -21.88
CA ILE A 150 20.50 -18.62 -22.30
C ILE A 150 21.94 -18.12 -22.18
N VAL A 151 22.64 -18.06 -23.30
CA VAL A 151 24.01 -17.57 -23.36
C VAL A 151 23.97 -16.05 -23.38
N CYS A 152 24.70 -15.42 -22.45
CA CYS A 152 24.72 -13.97 -22.30
C CYS A 152 26.15 -13.42 -22.27
N ASP A 153 26.31 -12.18 -22.68
CA ASP A 153 27.49 -11.37 -22.36
C ASP A 153 27.21 -10.56 -21.08
N VAL A 154 28.14 -10.57 -20.13
CA VAL A 154 28.04 -9.73 -18.92
C VAL A 154 28.34 -8.28 -19.30
N VAL A 155 27.33 -7.41 -19.22
CA VAL A 155 27.44 -5.98 -19.52
C VAL A 155 27.92 -5.21 -18.29
N ASN A 156 27.37 -5.52 -17.13
CA ASN A 156 27.82 -4.98 -15.85
C ASN A 156 28.08 -6.14 -14.89
N GLY A 157 29.33 -6.26 -14.45
CA GLY A 157 29.78 -7.32 -13.55
C GLY A 157 29.36 -7.07 -12.09
N GLY A 158 29.64 -8.04 -11.24
CA GLY A 158 29.31 -7.97 -9.82
C GLY A 158 29.41 -9.32 -9.12
N PHE A 159 29.09 -9.33 -7.83
CA PHE A 159 29.06 -10.56 -7.03
C PHE A 159 27.67 -11.21 -7.13
N LEU A 160 27.61 -12.37 -7.79
CA LEU A 160 26.42 -13.20 -7.85
C LEU A 160 26.34 -14.05 -6.57
N GLY A 161 25.25 -13.92 -5.84
CA GLY A 161 24.90 -14.83 -4.75
C GLY A 161 23.91 -15.93 -5.17
N SER A 162 23.62 -16.84 -4.24
CA SER A 162 22.55 -17.83 -4.42
C SER A 162 21.16 -17.21 -4.32
N ARG A 163 20.19 -17.72 -5.09
CA ARG A 163 18.76 -17.32 -5.01
C ARG A 163 18.50 -15.82 -5.17
N LYS A 164 19.26 -15.16 -6.03
CA LYS A 164 19.08 -13.74 -6.37
C LYS A 164 17.92 -13.56 -7.33
N GLY A 165 17.20 -12.45 -7.21
CA GLY A 165 16.11 -12.10 -8.13
C GLY A 165 16.63 -11.91 -9.54
N VAL A 166 15.83 -12.33 -10.53
CA VAL A 166 16.10 -12.18 -11.96
C VAL A 166 14.93 -11.42 -12.58
N ASN A 167 15.24 -10.34 -13.29
CA ASN A 167 14.28 -9.47 -13.94
C ASN A 167 14.60 -9.39 -15.43
N VAL A 168 13.57 -9.31 -16.27
CA VAL A 168 13.74 -9.30 -17.72
C VAL A 168 12.92 -8.15 -18.33
N PRO A 169 13.47 -6.92 -18.29
CA PRO A 169 12.76 -5.74 -18.74
C PRO A 169 12.27 -5.87 -20.18
N ASN A 170 11.06 -5.37 -20.44
CA ASN A 170 10.40 -5.37 -21.75
C ASN A 170 10.07 -6.77 -22.33
N VAL A 171 10.16 -7.82 -21.51
CA VAL A 171 9.74 -9.18 -21.88
C VAL A 171 8.47 -9.56 -21.12
N ARG A 172 7.51 -10.13 -21.83
CA ARG A 172 6.29 -10.67 -21.21
C ARG A 172 6.58 -12.08 -20.71
N VAL A 173 6.73 -12.20 -19.40
CA VAL A 173 7.02 -13.48 -18.76
C VAL A 173 5.72 -14.25 -18.50
N ASN A 174 5.64 -15.51 -18.88
CA ASN A 174 4.43 -16.33 -18.67
C ASN A 174 4.35 -16.99 -17.28
N LEU A 175 4.62 -16.21 -16.23
CA LEU A 175 4.45 -16.69 -14.85
C LEU A 175 2.96 -16.82 -14.47
N PRO A 176 2.58 -17.70 -13.53
CA PRO A 176 1.23 -17.72 -12.98
C PRO A 176 0.92 -16.39 -12.28
N SER A 177 -0.37 -16.05 -12.15
CA SER A 177 -0.81 -14.83 -11.47
C SER A 177 -0.50 -14.82 -9.98
N ILE A 178 -0.66 -15.97 -9.32
CA ILE A 178 -0.34 -16.22 -7.91
C ILE A 178 0.28 -17.61 -7.76
N THR A 179 1.22 -17.77 -6.83
CA THR A 179 1.84 -19.08 -6.55
C THR A 179 1.00 -19.90 -5.57
N GLU A 180 1.25 -21.21 -5.48
CA GLU A 180 0.62 -22.05 -4.44
C GLU A 180 1.01 -21.61 -3.02
N LYS A 181 2.23 -21.08 -2.85
CA LYS A 181 2.63 -20.44 -1.61
C LYS A 181 1.78 -19.20 -1.32
N ASP A 182 1.55 -18.34 -2.31
CA ASP A 182 0.72 -17.14 -2.12
C ASP A 182 -0.72 -17.52 -1.71
N LYS A 183 -1.30 -18.56 -2.32
CA LYS A 183 -2.63 -19.07 -1.93
C LYS A 183 -2.64 -19.51 -0.47
N SER A 184 -1.65 -20.32 -0.05
CA SER A 184 -1.50 -20.76 1.33
C SER A 184 -1.29 -19.60 2.31
N ASP A 185 -0.50 -18.60 1.92
CA ASP A 185 -0.27 -17.40 2.74
C ASP A 185 -1.56 -16.56 2.88
N ILE A 186 -2.32 -16.39 1.79
CA ILE A 186 -3.61 -15.69 1.78
C ILE A 186 -4.60 -16.40 2.70
N GLU A 187 -4.77 -17.72 2.57
CA GLU A 187 -5.66 -18.52 3.42
C GLU A 187 -5.28 -18.37 4.91
N PHE A 188 -4.00 -18.54 5.23
CA PHE A 188 -3.48 -18.30 6.58
C PHE A 188 -3.82 -16.89 7.10
N GLY A 189 -3.65 -15.87 6.26
CA GLY A 189 -3.97 -14.49 6.60
C GLY A 189 -5.47 -14.30 6.88
N LEU A 190 -6.33 -14.87 6.05
CA LEU A 190 -7.79 -14.81 6.19
C LEU A 190 -8.23 -15.47 7.51
N GLU A 191 -7.76 -16.68 7.80
CA GLU A 191 -8.03 -17.38 9.07
C GLU A 191 -7.60 -16.56 10.29
N ASN A 192 -6.55 -15.75 10.13
CA ASN A 192 -6.00 -14.90 11.18
C ASN A 192 -6.50 -13.45 11.13
N GLY A 193 -7.54 -13.14 10.36
CA GLY A 193 -8.24 -11.86 10.40
C GLY A 193 -7.38 -10.66 10.00
N ILE A 194 -6.64 -10.78 8.89
CA ILE A 194 -6.02 -9.64 8.21
C ILE A 194 -7.07 -8.70 7.62
N ASP A 195 -6.67 -7.45 7.34
CA ASP A 195 -7.56 -6.42 6.80
C ASP A 195 -7.29 -6.15 5.31
N PHE A 196 -6.06 -6.37 4.85
CA PHE A 196 -5.64 -6.20 3.46
C PHE A 196 -4.70 -7.30 2.98
N ILE A 197 -4.73 -7.58 1.67
CA ILE A 197 -3.74 -8.35 0.93
C ILE A 197 -3.08 -7.41 -0.07
N ALA A 198 -1.77 -7.23 0.00
CA ALA A 198 -0.98 -6.61 -1.06
C ALA A 198 -0.43 -7.73 -1.96
N ALA A 199 -0.91 -7.77 -3.20
CA ALA A 199 -0.57 -8.81 -4.16
C ALA A 199 0.59 -8.35 -5.05
N SER A 200 1.70 -9.09 -4.99
CA SER A 200 2.93 -8.84 -5.76
C SER A 200 2.79 -9.23 -7.23
N PHE A 201 3.55 -8.55 -8.10
CA PHE A 201 3.68 -8.78 -9.54
C PHE A 201 2.35 -8.83 -10.31
N ILE A 202 1.37 -8.01 -9.91
CA ILE A 202 0.08 -7.95 -10.59
C ILE A 202 0.22 -7.27 -11.95
N ARG A 203 -0.20 -8.00 -12.99
CA ARG A 203 -0.06 -7.61 -14.40
C ARG A 203 -1.39 -7.35 -15.11
N ASN A 204 -2.48 -7.89 -14.58
CA ASN A 204 -3.81 -7.80 -15.20
C ASN A 204 -4.92 -7.90 -14.16
N ALA A 205 -6.15 -7.61 -14.58
CA ALA A 205 -7.34 -7.63 -13.72
C ALA A 205 -7.75 -9.04 -13.28
N ASP A 206 -7.47 -10.06 -14.09
CA ASP A 206 -7.87 -11.45 -13.81
C ASP A 206 -7.11 -12.01 -12.61
N ALA A 207 -5.82 -11.71 -12.48
CA ALA A 207 -5.02 -12.01 -11.29
C ALA A 207 -5.64 -11.44 -10.00
N VAL A 208 -6.18 -10.22 -10.07
CA VAL A 208 -6.85 -9.59 -8.93
C VAL A 208 -8.16 -10.30 -8.61
N ASN A 209 -8.92 -10.68 -9.63
CA ASN A 209 -10.19 -11.39 -9.46
C ASN A 209 -9.98 -12.78 -8.86
N GLU A 210 -8.93 -13.51 -9.24
CA GLU A 210 -8.57 -14.81 -8.66
C GLU A 210 -8.36 -14.69 -7.13
N ILE A 211 -7.60 -13.70 -6.67
CA ILE A 211 -7.42 -13.44 -5.23
C ILE A 211 -8.74 -13.09 -4.56
N LYS A 212 -9.59 -12.28 -5.21
CA LYS A 212 -10.91 -11.91 -4.67
C LYS A 212 -11.86 -13.09 -4.56
N GLU A 213 -11.76 -14.08 -5.43
CA GLU A 213 -12.52 -15.32 -5.33
C GLU A 213 -12.13 -16.13 -4.09
N ILE A 214 -10.83 -16.22 -3.78
CA ILE A 214 -10.33 -16.83 -2.53
C ILE A 214 -10.90 -16.11 -1.31
N VAL A 215 -10.82 -14.79 -1.27
CA VAL A 215 -11.37 -13.96 -0.17
C VAL A 215 -12.88 -14.18 -0.02
N LYS A 216 -13.62 -14.20 -1.13
CA LYS A 216 -15.07 -14.40 -1.15
C LYS A 216 -15.46 -15.80 -0.67
N ALA A 217 -14.69 -16.83 -1.00
CA ALA A 217 -14.92 -18.20 -0.53
C ALA A 217 -14.87 -18.30 1.01
N HIS A 218 -14.10 -17.43 1.67
CA HIS A 218 -14.00 -17.34 3.12
C HIS A 218 -15.09 -16.46 3.76
N ASN A 219 -16.00 -15.88 2.97
CA ASN A 219 -17.04 -14.93 3.43
C ASN A 219 -16.47 -13.73 4.22
N MET A 220 -15.28 -13.26 3.84
CA MET A 220 -14.62 -12.11 4.47
C MET A 220 -14.62 -10.90 3.54
N GLU A 221 -14.51 -9.70 4.12
CA GLU A 221 -14.32 -8.46 3.38
C GLU A 221 -12.90 -7.90 3.55
N VAL A 222 -11.91 -8.59 2.96
CA VAL A 222 -10.50 -8.17 2.95
C VAL A 222 -10.20 -7.39 1.66
N GLY A 223 -9.51 -6.26 1.78
CA GLY A 223 -9.18 -5.43 0.61
C GLY A 223 -7.97 -5.94 -0.16
N VAL A 224 -8.07 -6.06 -1.48
CA VAL A 224 -6.93 -6.45 -2.34
C VAL A 224 -6.25 -5.22 -2.91
N ILE A 225 -4.96 -5.05 -2.61
CA ILE A 225 -4.09 -3.97 -3.06
C ILE A 225 -3.12 -4.54 -4.09
N SER A 226 -3.22 -4.11 -5.35
CA SER A 226 -2.31 -4.61 -6.38
C SER A 226 -1.01 -3.82 -6.38
N LYS A 227 0.11 -4.52 -6.29
CA LYS A 227 1.45 -3.93 -6.40
C LYS A 227 1.83 -3.85 -7.88
N ILE A 228 2.17 -2.65 -8.32
CA ILE A 228 2.59 -2.37 -9.70
C ILE A 228 4.11 -2.30 -9.70
N GLU A 229 4.72 -3.32 -10.28
CA GLU A 229 6.15 -3.63 -10.17
C GLU A 229 6.82 -3.83 -11.53
N ASN A 230 6.06 -3.88 -12.63
CA ASN A 230 6.60 -4.10 -13.97
C ASN A 230 5.84 -3.34 -15.06
N VAL A 231 6.38 -3.40 -16.28
CA VAL A 231 5.84 -2.72 -17.46
C VAL A 231 4.40 -3.14 -17.77
N GLU A 232 4.10 -4.44 -17.73
CA GLU A 232 2.76 -4.94 -18.06
C GLU A 232 1.69 -4.44 -17.08
N GLY A 233 2.02 -4.39 -15.78
CA GLY A 233 1.14 -3.80 -14.76
C GLY A 233 0.90 -2.30 -14.99
N VAL A 234 1.90 -1.57 -15.49
CA VAL A 234 1.77 -0.16 -15.88
C VAL A 234 0.88 -0.02 -17.11
N GLU A 235 1.06 -0.84 -18.15
CA GLU A 235 0.24 -0.82 -19.36
C GLU A 235 -1.25 -1.11 -19.04
N ASN A 236 -1.50 -2.08 -18.17
CA ASN A 236 -2.84 -2.52 -17.78
C ASN A 236 -3.41 -1.77 -16.56
N ILE A 237 -2.78 -0.67 -16.13
CA ILE A 237 -3.10 -0.02 -14.85
C ILE A 237 -4.58 0.34 -14.67
N GLU A 238 -5.29 0.69 -15.74
CA GLU A 238 -6.69 1.09 -15.65
C GLU A 238 -7.61 -0.07 -15.31
N SER A 239 -7.42 -1.24 -15.95
CA SER A 239 -8.23 -2.43 -15.66
C SER A 239 -7.91 -2.97 -14.27
N ILE A 240 -6.64 -2.94 -13.87
CA ILE A 240 -6.20 -3.32 -12.52
C ILE A 240 -6.86 -2.42 -11.48
N ILE A 241 -6.80 -1.09 -11.63
CA ILE A 241 -7.45 -0.14 -10.70
C ILE A 241 -8.94 -0.43 -10.52
N GLN A 242 -9.67 -0.81 -11.58
CA GLN A 242 -11.09 -1.14 -11.48
C GLN A 242 -11.30 -2.40 -10.63
N ALA A 243 -10.52 -3.46 -10.89
CA ALA A 243 -10.59 -4.73 -10.20
C ALA A 243 -10.14 -4.65 -8.74
N SER A 244 -9.11 -3.87 -8.42
CA SER A 244 -8.48 -3.81 -7.08
C SER A 244 -9.23 -2.92 -6.10
N ASP A 245 -9.02 -3.11 -4.80
CA ASP A 245 -9.55 -2.21 -3.76
C ASP A 245 -8.64 -1.02 -3.48
N GLY A 246 -7.35 -1.13 -3.85
CA GLY A 246 -6.34 -0.09 -3.87
C GLY A 246 -5.13 -0.50 -4.72
N ILE A 247 -4.15 0.39 -4.86
CA ILE A 247 -2.90 0.14 -5.59
C ILE A 247 -1.70 0.45 -4.69
N MET A 248 -0.60 -0.27 -4.86
CA MET A 248 0.70 0.07 -4.31
C MET A 248 1.69 0.33 -5.44
N VAL A 249 2.31 1.51 -5.44
CA VAL A 249 3.40 1.84 -6.36
C VAL A 249 4.70 1.40 -5.70
N ALA A 250 5.21 0.23 -6.12
CA ALA A 250 6.41 -0.39 -5.57
C ALA A 250 7.64 0.04 -6.40
N ARG A 251 8.25 1.14 -5.98
CA ARG A 251 9.23 1.89 -6.79
C ARG A 251 10.58 1.20 -6.94
N GLY A 252 10.98 0.39 -5.95
CA GLY A 252 12.18 -0.43 -6.00
C GLY A 252 12.08 -1.43 -7.14
N ASP A 253 11.09 -2.32 -7.08
CA ASP A 253 10.87 -3.34 -8.11
C ASP A 253 10.56 -2.71 -9.48
N LEU A 254 9.70 -1.69 -9.52
CA LEU A 254 9.40 -0.98 -10.76
C LEU A 254 10.64 -0.33 -11.37
N GLY A 255 11.53 0.25 -10.56
CA GLY A 255 12.77 0.89 -11.03
C GLY A 255 13.83 -0.09 -11.55
N VAL A 256 13.63 -1.39 -11.36
CA VAL A 256 14.43 -2.44 -12.03
C VAL A 256 13.86 -2.72 -13.43
N GLU A 257 12.54 -2.66 -13.59
CA GLU A 257 11.83 -3.01 -14.84
C GLU A 257 11.71 -1.86 -15.85
N ILE A 258 11.73 -0.60 -15.38
CA ILE A 258 11.69 0.60 -16.23
C ILE A 258 12.87 1.53 -15.91
N PRO A 259 13.26 2.42 -16.85
CA PRO A 259 14.30 3.41 -16.58
C PRO A 259 14.00 4.22 -15.32
N ALA A 260 15.02 4.39 -14.46
CA ALA A 260 14.85 5.03 -13.15
C ALA A 260 14.31 6.47 -13.26
N GLU A 261 14.65 7.19 -14.32
CA GLU A 261 14.16 8.52 -14.63
C GLU A 261 12.65 8.57 -14.98
N GLU A 262 12.05 7.46 -15.40
CA GLU A 262 10.62 7.35 -15.71
C GLU A 262 9.76 7.04 -14.48
N VAL A 263 10.34 6.41 -13.45
CA VAL A 263 9.63 6.02 -12.22
C VAL A 263 8.87 7.19 -11.57
N PRO A 264 9.44 8.41 -11.42
CA PRO A 264 8.70 9.54 -10.86
C PRO A 264 7.48 9.95 -11.69
N PHE A 265 7.55 9.84 -13.02
CA PHE A 265 6.42 10.12 -13.90
C PHE A 265 5.33 9.04 -13.76
N MET A 266 5.73 7.76 -13.74
CA MET A 266 4.82 6.64 -13.53
C MET A 266 4.10 6.71 -12.19
N GLN A 267 4.80 7.02 -11.10
CA GLN A 267 4.21 7.24 -9.77
C GLN A 267 3.09 8.28 -9.85
N LYS A 268 3.36 9.46 -10.42
CA LYS A 268 2.38 10.55 -10.56
C LYS A 268 1.17 10.12 -11.37
N ALA A 269 1.40 9.45 -12.50
CA ALA A 269 0.35 8.96 -13.37
C ALA A 269 -0.56 7.95 -12.66
N ILE A 270 0.01 6.95 -11.99
CA ILE A 270 -0.71 5.90 -11.26
C ILE A 270 -1.52 6.51 -10.11
N ILE A 271 -0.91 7.35 -9.28
CA ILE A 271 -1.60 8.02 -8.16
C ILE A 271 -2.79 8.84 -8.66
N LYS A 272 -2.60 9.62 -9.74
CA LYS A 272 -3.68 10.40 -10.35
C LYS A 272 -4.83 9.52 -10.85
N LYS A 273 -4.52 8.40 -11.52
CA LYS A 273 -5.55 7.44 -11.98
C LYS A 273 -6.31 6.81 -10.81
N CYS A 274 -5.62 6.44 -9.73
CA CYS A 274 -6.24 5.91 -8.50
C CYS A 274 -7.20 6.93 -7.87
N ASN A 275 -6.74 8.17 -7.71
CA ASN A 275 -7.54 9.26 -7.17
C ASN A 275 -8.79 9.54 -8.02
N ASN A 276 -8.65 9.56 -9.34
CA ASN A 276 -9.78 9.69 -10.25
C ASN A 276 -10.77 8.51 -10.16
N ALA A 277 -10.30 7.31 -9.84
CA ALA A 277 -11.13 6.11 -9.67
C ALA A 277 -11.68 5.93 -8.25
N PHE A 278 -11.43 6.87 -7.33
CA PHE A 278 -11.75 6.76 -5.90
C PHE A 278 -11.13 5.53 -5.20
N LYS A 279 -9.98 5.06 -5.70
CA LYS A 279 -9.22 3.93 -5.13
C LYS A 279 -8.05 4.44 -4.30
N PRO A 280 -7.80 3.92 -3.09
CA PRO A 280 -6.63 4.28 -2.31
C PRO A 280 -5.34 3.86 -3.01
N VAL A 281 -4.27 4.62 -2.78
CA VAL A 281 -2.94 4.31 -3.31
C VAL A 281 -1.88 4.46 -2.22
N ILE A 282 -0.95 3.50 -2.20
CA ILE A 282 0.22 3.45 -1.32
C ILE A 282 1.46 3.75 -2.15
N THR A 283 2.31 4.67 -1.70
CA THR A 283 3.66 4.84 -2.26
C THR A 283 4.65 4.08 -1.39
N ALA A 284 5.38 3.15 -2.00
CA ALA A 284 6.18 2.14 -1.30
C ALA A 284 7.63 2.10 -1.76
N THR A 285 8.50 1.56 -0.88
CA THR A 285 9.95 1.34 -1.04
C THR A 285 10.77 2.61 -1.22
N GLN A 286 12.06 2.59 -0.86
CA GLN A 286 12.99 3.72 -1.03
C GLN A 286 12.51 5.07 -0.47
N MET A 287 11.73 5.06 0.63
CA MET A 287 11.20 6.30 1.21
C MET A 287 12.22 6.96 2.14
N LEU A 288 12.63 6.26 3.21
CA LEU A 288 13.63 6.76 4.18
C LEU A 288 14.74 5.70 4.37
N ASP A 289 15.16 5.02 3.30
CA ASP A 289 16.05 3.83 3.34
C ASP A 289 17.32 4.06 4.18
N SER A 290 17.93 5.24 4.09
CA SER A 290 19.12 5.58 4.86
C SER A 290 18.90 5.47 6.37
N MET A 291 17.65 5.54 6.85
CA MET A 291 17.28 5.37 8.25
C MET A 291 17.34 3.93 8.76
N ILE A 292 17.53 2.94 7.88
CA ILE A 292 17.94 1.59 8.29
C ILE A 292 19.23 1.67 9.11
N ARG A 293 20.15 2.53 8.68
CA ARG A 293 21.51 2.66 9.24
C ARG A 293 21.71 3.92 10.07
N ASN A 294 20.97 4.99 9.78
CA ASN A 294 21.19 6.33 10.33
C ASN A 294 19.98 6.85 11.12
N PRO A 295 20.19 7.69 12.15
CA PRO A 295 19.08 8.24 12.94
C PRO A 295 18.32 9.37 12.23
N ARG A 296 18.76 9.80 11.04
CA ARG A 296 18.14 10.87 10.24
C ARG A 296 18.25 10.54 8.76
N PRO A 297 17.23 10.89 7.96
CA PRO A 297 17.27 10.69 6.52
C PRO A 297 18.09 11.78 5.83
N THR A 298 18.38 11.55 4.56
CA THR A 298 18.91 12.56 3.66
C THR A 298 17.83 13.59 3.28
N ARG A 299 18.25 14.76 2.77
CA ARG A 299 17.30 15.75 2.24
C ARG A 299 16.56 15.26 0.99
N ALA A 300 17.18 14.39 0.21
CA ALA A 300 16.58 13.80 -0.98
C ALA A 300 15.38 12.91 -0.60
N GLU A 301 15.57 12.02 0.38
CA GLU A 301 14.50 11.17 0.92
C GLU A 301 13.35 11.98 1.52
N VAL A 302 13.64 13.03 2.30
CA VAL A 302 12.59 13.93 2.81
C VAL A 302 11.79 14.57 1.67
N THR A 303 12.47 15.00 0.61
CA THR A 303 11.84 15.60 -0.57
C THR A 303 11.00 14.58 -1.34
N ASP A 304 11.47 13.34 -1.43
CA ASP A 304 10.76 12.25 -2.10
C ASP A 304 9.46 11.88 -1.37
N VAL A 305 9.51 11.71 -0.05
CA VAL A 305 8.31 11.50 0.78
C VAL A 305 7.32 12.66 0.62
N ALA A 306 7.80 13.91 0.67
CA ALA A 306 6.94 15.08 0.47
C ALA A 306 6.29 15.09 -0.92
N ASN A 307 7.04 14.73 -1.97
CA ASN A 307 6.50 14.64 -3.33
C ASN A 307 5.43 13.57 -3.49
N ALA A 308 5.58 12.40 -2.85
CA ALA A 308 4.51 11.38 -2.83
C ALA A 308 3.19 11.94 -2.25
N ILE A 309 3.29 12.79 -1.23
CA ILE A 309 2.14 13.48 -0.62
C ILE A 309 1.58 14.56 -1.56
N TYR A 310 2.42 15.38 -2.19
CA TYR A 310 1.99 16.36 -3.19
C TYR A 310 1.30 15.71 -4.40
N ASP A 311 1.76 14.51 -4.80
CA ASP A 311 1.15 13.72 -5.87
C ASP A 311 -0.26 13.22 -5.48
N GLY A 312 -0.56 13.18 -4.19
CA GLY A 312 -1.87 12.86 -3.65
C GLY A 312 -2.02 11.42 -3.18
N THR A 313 -0.91 10.79 -2.75
CA THR A 313 -0.95 9.44 -2.15
C THR A 313 -1.87 9.38 -0.93
N ASP A 314 -2.46 8.22 -0.64
CA ASP A 314 -3.24 8.04 0.59
C ASP A 314 -2.38 7.52 1.73
N ALA A 315 -1.37 6.71 1.41
CA ALA A 315 -0.44 6.17 2.38
C ALA A 315 0.99 6.15 1.86
N ILE A 316 1.93 6.27 2.81
CA ILE A 316 3.37 6.14 2.60
C ILE A 316 3.88 4.96 3.43
N MET A 317 4.80 4.18 2.88
CA MET A 317 5.23 2.91 3.47
C MET A 317 6.71 2.87 3.83
N LEU A 318 7.00 2.41 5.04
CA LEU A 318 8.34 2.02 5.50
C LEU A 318 8.53 0.52 5.33
N SER A 319 9.66 0.14 4.72
CA SER A 319 10.03 -1.24 4.40
C SER A 319 11.11 -1.73 5.38
N GLY A 320 12.38 -1.70 4.96
CA GLY A 320 13.49 -2.14 5.79
C GLY A 320 13.72 -1.26 7.01
N GLU A 321 13.32 0.01 6.93
CA GLU A 321 13.48 1.02 7.96
C GLU A 321 12.86 0.60 9.30
N THR A 322 11.65 0.01 9.25
CA THR A 322 10.98 -0.51 10.44
C THR A 322 11.25 -1.98 10.66
N ALA A 323 11.33 -2.79 9.60
CA ALA A 323 11.43 -4.24 9.75
C ALA A 323 12.77 -4.70 10.34
N LYS A 324 13.89 -4.10 9.90
CA LYS A 324 15.26 -4.50 10.27
C LYS A 324 16.19 -3.33 10.59
N GLY A 325 15.68 -2.11 10.58
CA GLY A 325 16.46 -0.90 10.80
C GLY A 325 16.88 -0.72 12.26
N LYS A 326 17.96 0.06 12.46
CA LYS A 326 18.45 0.44 13.79
C LYS A 326 17.57 1.48 14.49
N TYR A 327 16.75 2.21 13.73
CA TYR A 327 15.97 3.36 14.20
C TYR A 327 14.49 3.28 13.79
N PRO A 328 13.77 2.18 14.10
CA PRO A 328 12.42 1.96 13.59
C PRO A 328 11.42 2.99 14.12
N VAL A 329 11.53 3.39 15.39
CA VAL A 329 10.64 4.39 16.02
C VAL A 329 10.90 5.77 15.41
N GLU A 330 12.16 6.15 15.24
CA GLU A 330 12.55 7.44 14.65
C GLU A 330 12.14 7.53 13.19
N ALA A 331 12.19 6.43 12.43
CA ALA A 331 11.73 6.39 11.04
C ALA A 331 10.22 6.70 10.96
N VAL A 332 9.38 6.09 11.79
CA VAL A 332 7.94 6.39 11.86
C VAL A 332 7.70 7.84 12.27
N ARG A 333 8.39 8.30 13.32
CA ARG A 333 8.27 9.69 13.79
C ARG A 333 8.66 10.69 12.70
N MET A 334 9.74 10.43 11.97
CA MET A 334 10.19 11.27 10.86
C MET A 334 9.17 11.27 9.72
N MET A 335 8.68 10.09 9.32
CA MET A 335 7.64 9.96 8.29
C MET A 335 6.39 10.77 8.65
N ASN A 336 5.93 10.68 9.90
CA ASN A 336 4.81 11.44 10.44
C ASN A 336 5.07 12.96 10.43
N GLN A 337 6.28 13.40 10.83
CA GLN A 337 6.66 14.81 10.80
C GLN A 337 6.68 15.38 9.37
N ILE A 338 7.21 14.63 8.40
CA ILE A 338 7.21 15.03 6.99
C ILE A 338 5.76 15.15 6.50
N ALA A 339 4.90 14.19 6.82
CA ALA A 339 3.49 14.23 6.44
C ALA A 339 2.77 15.48 6.97
N ILE A 340 2.83 15.71 8.28
CA ILE A 340 2.22 16.89 8.92
C ILE A 340 2.77 18.19 8.32
N SER A 341 4.10 18.28 8.13
CA SER A 341 4.72 19.48 7.59
C SER A 341 4.33 19.72 6.14
N THR A 342 4.21 18.67 5.32
CA THR A 342 3.88 18.78 3.90
C THR A 342 2.41 19.14 3.71
N GLU A 343 1.52 18.54 4.51
CA GLU A 343 0.08 18.76 4.43
C GLU A 343 -0.34 20.20 4.74
N LEU A 344 0.42 20.91 5.57
CA LEU A 344 0.25 22.35 5.81
C LEU A 344 0.43 23.22 4.57
N HIS A 345 1.15 22.71 3.56
CA HIS A 345 1.48 23.41 2.33
C HIS A 345 0.73 22.84 1.12
N LEU A 346 -0.14 21.84 1.32
CA LEU A 346 -1.03 21.39 0.25
C LEU A 346 -1.98 22.53 -0.10
N ASP A 347 -2.03 22.88 -1.38
CA ASP A 347 -3.10 23.74 -1.88
C ASP A 347 -4.38 22.91 -1.93
N THR A 348 -5.10 22.92 -0.81
CA THR A 348 -6.38 22.25 -0.62
C THR A 348 -7.54 23.06 -1.14
N LYS A 349 -7.29 24.26 -1.71
CA LYS A 349 -8.30 25.02 -2.45
C LYS A 349 -8.92 24.04 -3.41
N ILE A 350 -10.18 23.70 -3.11
CA ILE A 350 -11.00 22.72 -3.81
C ILE A 350 -10.63 22.86 -5.28
N LYS A 351 -9.79 21.93 -5.78
CA LYS A 351 -9.48 21.87 -7.20
C LYS A 351 -10.83 21.86 -7.86
N ASP A 352 -11.02 22.56 -8.96
CA ASP A 352 -12.31 22.65 -9.64
C ASP A 352 -12.72 21.25 -10.15
N PHE A 353 -13.20 20.45 -9.21
CA PHE A 353 -13.50 19.04 -9.27
C PHE A 353 -14.80 18.86 -10.06
N ARG A 354 -15.52 19.97 -10.35
CA ARG A 354 -16.69 19.99 -11.24
C ARG A 354 -16.42 19.21 -12.51
N SER A 355 -15.27 19.42 -13.16
CA SER A 355 -14.95 18.77 -14.44
C SER A 355 -14.67 17.26 -14.33
N ILE A 356 -14.21 16.78 -13.17
CA ILE A 356 -13.76 15.38 -12.99
C ILE A 356 -14.93 14.45 -12.61
N TYR A 357 -16.03 15.00 -12.05
CA TYR A 357 -17.05 14.19 -11.38
C TYR A 357 -18.50 14.40 -11.82
N VAL A 358 -18.76 15.21 -12.87
CA VAL A 358 -20.06 15.14 -13.57
C VAL A 358 -20.33 13.68 -13.98
N ASN A 359 -21.54 13.17 -13.74
CA ASN A 359 -21.99 11.82 -14.10
C ASN A 359 -21.36 10.63 -13.34
N ARG A 360 -20.75 10.81 -12.15
CA ARG A 360 -20.22 9.69 -11.33
C ARG A 360 -21.18 9.10 -10.28
N GLY A 361 -22.48 9.30 -10.46
CA GLY A 361 -23.54 8.73 -9.63
C GLY A 361 -23.83 9.51 -8.34
N ILE A 362 -24.90 9.08 -7.65
CA ILE A 362 -25.48 9.78 -6.48
C ILE A 362 -24.46 9.95 -5.36
N SER A 363 -23.73 8.88 -5.01
CA SER A 363 -22.76 8.90 -3.91
C SER A 363 -21.66 9.94 -4.09
N ALA A 364 -21.12 10.06 -5.32
CA ALA A 364 -20.09 11.04 -5.61
C ALA A 364 -20.64 12.47 -5.52
N ALA A 365 -21.84 12.72 -6.04
CA ALA A 365 -22.49 14.03 -6.00
C ALA A 365 -22.80 14.49 -4.57
N VAL A 366 -23.32 13.60 -3.73
CA VAL A 366 -23.64 13.90 -2.32
C VAL A 366 -22.36 14.11 -1.51
N ALA A 367 -21.36 13.25 -1.65
CA ALA A 367 -20.09 13.40 -0.94
C ALA A 367 -19.34 14.67 -1.36
N TYR A 368 -19.35 15.02 -2.65
CA TYR A 368 -18.82 16.30 -3.13
C TYR A 368 -19.56 17.49 -2.51
N SER A 369 -20.89 17.43 -2.47
CA SER A 369 -21.71 18.48 -1.87
C SER A 369 -21.44 18.61 -0.37
N ALA A 370 -21.23 17.50 0.34
CA ALA A 370 -20.86 17.50 1.75
C ALA A 370 -19.49 18.17 1.98
N VAL A 371 -18.49 17.85 1.15
CA VAL A 371 -17.16 18.46 1.20
C VAL A 371 -17.21 19.96 0.91
N GLN A 372 -17.93 20.37 -0.14
CA GLN A 372 -18.10 21.77 -0.47
C GLN A 372 -18.83 22.54 0.63
N THR A 373 -19.89 21.94 1.19
CA THR A 373 -20.65 22.53 2.30
C THR A 373 -19.75 22.71 3.51
N ALA A 374 -19.00 21.68 3.90
CA ALA A 374 -18.07 21.72 5.02
C ALA A 374 -17.03 22.84 4.85
N HIS A 375 -16.49 23.02 3.65
CA HIS A 375 -15.56 24.11 3.37
C HIS A 375 -16.24 25.49 3.48
N ASN A 376 -17.40 25.68 2.85
CA ASN A 376 -18.10 26.97 2.81
C ASN A 376 -18.52 27.49 4.19
N ILE A 377 -18.89 26.59 5.10
CA ILE A 377 -19.32 26.92 6.46
C ILE A 377 -18.20 26.77 7.50
N ASN A 378 -16.98 26.46 7.05
CA ASN A 378 -15.83 26.17 7.91
C ASN A 378 -16.16 25.13 9.01
N ALA A 379 -16.80 24.04 8.59
CA ALA A 379 -17.19 22.95 9.48
C ALA A 379 -15.96 22.33 10.15
N LYS A 380 -16.11 21.99 11.43
CA LYS A 380 -15.05 21.38 12.24
C LYS A 380 -14.67 20.01 11.68
N CYS A 381 -15.67 19.18 11.38
CA CYS A 381 -15.46 17.87 10.79
C CYS A 381 -16.63 17.41 9.90
N ILE A 382 -16.31 16.45 9.04
CA ILE A 382 -17.26 15.70 8.22
C ILE A 382 -17.45 14.33 8.89
N LEU A 383 -18.67 14.05 9.35
CA LEU A 383 -19.07 12.76 9.88
C LEU A 383 -19.49 11.86 8.71
N ALA A 384 -18.67 10.86 8.38
CA ALA A 384 -18.90 9.94 7.27
C ALA A 384 -19.33 8.57 7.80
N SER A 385 -20.65 8.36 7.87
CA SER A 385 -21.22 7.07 8.29
C SER A 385 -21.19 6.04 7.15
N SER A 386 -20.65 4.86 7.43
CA SER A 386 -20.36 3.89 6.39
C SER A 386 -20.30 2.44 6.88
N MET A 387 -21.28 1.62 6.49
CA MET A 387 -21.30 0.18 6.78
C MET A 387 -20.18 -0.63 6.11
N SER A 388 -19.61 -0.14 4.99
CA SER A 388 -18.54 -0.82 4.23
C SER A 388 -17.27 0.04 4.07
N GLY A 389 -17.22 1.21 4.71
CA GLY A 389 -16.19 2.23 4.51
C GLY A 389 -16.28 3.03 3.18
N PHE A 390 -17.19 2.67 2.28
CA PHE A 390 -17.37 3.33 0.97
C PHE A 390 -17.61 4.85 1.06
N THR A 391 -18.50 5.33 1.94
CA THR A 391 -18.78 6.76 2.09
C THR A 391 -17.52 7.51 2.51
N ALA A 392 -16.83 7.01 3.54
CA ALA A 392 -15.61 7.61 4.07
C ALA A 392 -14.51 7.67 3.00
N ARG A 393 -14.38 6.61 2.17
CA ARG A 393 -13.44 6.57 1.05
C ARG A 393 -13.74 7.64 0.00
N ILE A 394 -15.00 7.83 -0.39
CA ILE A 394 -15.35 8.85 -1.39
C ILE A 394 -15.07 10.25 -0.84
N VAL A 395 -15.49 10.55 0.39
CA VAL A 395 -15.22 11.84 1.04
C VAL A 395 -13.71 12.12 1.11
N SER A 396 -12.93 11.11 1.52
CA SER A 396 -11.47 11.15 1.57
C SER A 396 -10.83 11.58 0.25
N LYS A 397 -11.37 11.12 -0.88
CA LYS A 397 -10.80 11.36 -2.21
C LYS A 397 -10.99 12.77 -2.73
N PHE A 398 -11.96 13.51 -2.19
CA PHE A 398 -12.07 14.95 -2.42
C PHE A 398 -11.08 15.76 -1.59
N LYS A 399 -10.28 15.10 -0.74
CA LYS A 399 -9.20 15.65 0.08
C LYS A 399 -9.61 16.94 0.85
N PRO A 400 -10.72 16.93 1.61
CA PRO A 400 -11.21 18.12 2.32
C PRO A 400 -10.22 18.62 3.38
N ASP A 401 -10.27 19.94 3.65
CA ASP A 401 -9.60 20.57 4.79
C ASP A 401 -10.14 20.07 6.12
N ALA A 402 -11.48 20.00 6.22
CA ALA A 402 -12.17 19.49 7.38
C ALA A 402 -11.68 18.08 7.74
N GLN A 403 -11.63 17.78 9.03
CA GLN A 403 -11.30 16.44 9.50
C GLN A 403 -12.41 15.46 9.10
N ILE A 404 -12.06 14.27 8.62
CA ILE A 404 -13.06 13.25 8.27
C ILE A 404 -13.14 12.26 9.42
N ILE A 405 -14.32 12.10 9.99
CA ILE A 405 -14.61 11.12 11.04
C ILE A 405 -15.37 9.98 10.39
N GLY A 406 -14.71 8.83 10.21
CA GLY A 406 -15.33 7.64 9.64
C GLY A 406 -16.05 6.85 10.73
N LEU A 407 -17.34 6.57 10.57
CA LEU A 407 -18.15 5.87 11.55
C LEU A 407 -18.66 4.55 10.99
N SER A 408 -18.46 3.46 11.74
CA SER A 408 -18.94 2.13 11.36
C SER A 408 -19.24 1.28 12.60
N PRO A 409 -20.31 0.47 12.59
CA PRO A 409 -20.54 -0.53 13.63
C PRO A 409 -19.64 -1.76 13.52
N ASP A 410 -19.00 -1.96 12.37
CA ASP A 410 -18.09 -3.07 12.11
C ASP A 410 -16.63 -2.64 12.31
N GLU A 411 -15.93 -3.31 13.23
CA GLU A 411 -14.51 -3.08 13.51
C GLU A 411 -13.59 -3.40 12.33
N ALA A 412 -13.92 -4.39 11.50
CA ALA A 412 -13.15 -4.67 10.29
C ALA A 412 -13.19 -3.47 9.34
N VAL A 413 -14.34 -2.80 9.25
CA VAL A 413 -14.50 -1.59 8.45
C VAL A 413 -13.79 -0.39 9.09
N VAL A 414 -13.79 -0.27 10.41
CA VAL A 414 -12.98 0.74 11.14
C VAL A 414 -11.50 0.59 10.77
N ARG A 415 -10.97 -0.64 10.76
CA ARG A 415 -9.58 -0.91 10.35
C ARG A 415 -9.35 -0.70 8.86
N LYS A 416 -10.28 -1.10 8.01
CA LYS A 416 -10.23 -0.83 6.56
C LYS A 416 -10.12 0.68 6.25
N MET A 417 -10.73 1.53 7.05
CA MET A 417 -10.62 2.99 6.91
C MET A 417 -9.24 3.54 7.25
N GLN A 418 -8.32 2.75 7.84
CA GLN A 418 -6.94 3.18 8.07
C GLN A 418 -6.12 3.37 6.80
N LEU A 419 -6.61 2.92 5.65
CA LEU A 419 -5.99 3.20 4.36
C LEU A 419 -6.53 4.48 3.71
N TYR A 420 -7.61 5.07 4.23
CA TYR A 420 -8.25 6.22 3.59
C TYR A 420 -7.66 7.53 4.11
N TRP A 421 -7.11 8.33 3.20
CA TRP A 421 -6.50 9.61 3.51
C TRP A 421 -7.44 10.51 4.34
N GLY A 422 -6.93 11.08 5.41
CA GLY A 422 -7.63 12.06 6.25
C GLY A 422 -8.77 11.50 7.10
N VAL A 423 -9.10 10.21 6.97
CA VAL A 423 -10.15 9.56 7.77
C VAL A 423 -9.60 9.15 9.11
N ARG A 424 -10.19 9.64 10.20
CA ARG A 424 -10.01 9.12 11.55
C ARG A 424 -11.21 8.22 11.88
N PRO A 425 -11.03 6.89 11.90
CA PRO A 425 -12.15 5.98 12.05
C PRO A 425 -12.50 5.73 13.52
N PHE A 426 -13.79 5.60 13.81
CA PHE A 426 -14.34 5.25 15.12
C PHE A 426 -15.41 4.17 14.96
N LYS A 427 -15.45 3.27 15.95
CA LYS A 427 -16.55 2.33 16.09
C LYS A 427 -17.78 3.10 16.57
N SER A 428 -18.88 2.94 15.88
CA SER A 428 -20.20 3.42 16.31
C SER A 428 -21.12 2.22 16.60
N HIS A 429 -22.34 2.47 17.03
CA HIS A 429 -23.39 1.48 17.09
C HIS A 429 -24.15 1.48 15.77
N LYS A 430 -24.96 0.44 15.58
CA LYS A 430 -25.85 0.36 14.42
C LYS A 430 -27.07 1.23 14.70
N ALA A 431 -27.05 2.45 14.18
CA ALA A 431 -28.16 3.38 14.30
C ALA A 431 -29.37 2.94 13.43
N SER A 432 -30.58 3.10 13.99
CA SER A 432 -31.85 2.83 13.33
C SER A 432 -32.49 4.09 12.73
N SER A 433 -31.98 5.27 13.07
CA SER A 433 -32.45 6.55 12.54
C SER A 433 -31.30 7.53 12.28
N THR A 434 -31.54 8.54 11.43
CA THR A 434 -30.54 9.59 11.15
C THR A 434 -30.24 10.42 12.41
N ARG A 435 -31.24 10.56 13.28
CA ARG A 435 -31.10 11.28 14.55
C ARG A 435 -30.18 10.53 15.49
N GLU A 436 -30.45 9.24 15.71
CA GLU A 436 -29.60 8.38 16.55
C GLU A 436 -28.14 8.35 16.07
N LEU A 437 -27.94 8.22 14.75
CA LEU A 437 -26.60 8.28 14.15
C LEU A 437 -25.90 9.61 14.45
N LEU A 438 -26.62 10.72 14.36
CA LEU A 438 -26.07 12.05 14.58
C LEU A 438 -25.76 12.29 16.06
N ASP A 439 -26.67 11.89 16.95
CA ASP A 439 -26.52 12.06 18.40
C ASP A 439 -25.27 11.28 18.86
N GLU A 440 -25.15 10.01 18.46
CA GLU A 440 -23.97 9.19 18.76
C GLU A 440 -22.69 9.76 18.13
N ALA A 441 -22.73 10.16 16.86
CA ALA A 441 -21.57 10.74 16.19
C ALA A 441 -21.08 12.01 16.89
N THR A 442 -22.01 12.82 17.41
CA THR A 442 -21.72 14.04 18.16
C THR A 442 -21.06 13.70 19.50
N GLU A 443 -21.58 12.71 20.23
CA GLU A 443 -20.96 12.20 21.47
C GLU A 443 -19.55 11.66 21.25
N ILE A 444 -19.32 10.91 20.16
CA ILE A 444 -18.00 10.39 19.81
C ILE A 444 -17.00 11.53 19.59
N VAL A 445 -17.36 12.56 18.81
CA VAL A 445 -16.41 13.65 18.53
C VAL A 445 -16.19 14.57 19.73
N LEU A 446 -17.18 14.74 20.60
CA LEU A 446 -17.04 15.48 21.85
C LEU A 446 -16.14 14.71 22.84
N SER A 447 -16.40 13.42 23.06
CA SER A 447 -15.60 12.59 23.98
C SER A 447 -14.15 12.39 23.53
N ALA A 448 -13.89 12.46 22.22
CA ALA A 448 -12.56 12.37 21.64
C ALA A 448 -11.81 13.71 21.53
N ASP A 449 -12.35 14.80 22.08
CA ASP A 449 -11.82 16.18 21.99
C ASP A 449 -11.59 16.64 20.53
N LEU A 450 -12.43 16.18 19.61
CA LEU A 450 -12.35 16.48 18.17
C LEU A 450 -13.27 17.62 17.75
N ALA A 451 -14.31 17.90 18.53
CA ALA A 451 -15.19 19.04 18.39
C ALA A 451 -15.59 19.55 19.77
N GLN A 452 -16.13 20.76 19.84
CA GLN A 452 -16.67 21.38 21.05
C GLN A 452 -18.04 21.99 20.78
N GLU A 453 -18.76 22.37 21.83
CA GLU A 453 -20.06 23.01 21.71
C GLU A 453 -20.01 24.26 20.80
N ASN A 454 -21.06 24.47 20.01
CA ASN A 454 -21.14 25.45 18.92
C ASN A 454 -20.31 25.18 17.65
N ASP A 455 -19.48 24.12 17.60
CA ASP A 455 -18.85 23.71 16.33
C ASP A 455 -19.92 23.23 15.33
N ILE A 456 -19.65 23.45 14.04
CA ILE A 456 -20.52 23.02 12.94
C ILE A 456 -19.99 21.70 12.37
N LEU A 457 -20.86 20.70 12.26
CA LEU A 457 -20.59 19.38 11.72
C LEU A 457 -21.34 19.17 10.41
N VAL A 458 -20.75 18.41 9.48
CA VAL A 458 -21.44 17.94 8.27
C VAL A 458 -21.53 16.43 8.30
N LEU A 459 -22.75 15.90 8.44
CA LEU A 459 -23.02 14.46 8.34
C LEU A 459 -23.29 14.07 6.89
N THR A 460 -22.65 12.99 6.44
CA THR A 460 -22.93 12.34 5.15
C THR A 460 -22.94 10.82 5.32
N GLY A 461 -23.84 10.14 4.60
CA GLY A 461 -24.04 8.70 4.74
C GLY A 461 -25.13 8.16 3.81
N GLY A 462 -25.45 6.88 3.97
CA GLY A 462 -26.68 6.32 3.44
C GLY A 462 -27.79 6.43 4.49
N GLY A 463 -28.98 6.89 4.09
CA GLY A 463 -30.13 6.99 4.98
C GLY A 463 -30.47 5.65 5.66
N PRO A 464 -30.88 5.64 6.94
CA PRO A 464 -31.28 4.42 7.64
C PRO A 464 -32.67 3.98 7.16
N ALA A 465 -32.70 2.98 6.29
CA ALA A 465 -33.86 2.11 6.04
C ALA A 465 -33.41 0.91 5.19
N ASP A 466 -33.45 -0.30 5.75
CA ASP A 466 -33.82 -1.60 5.14
C ASP A 466 -33.27 -2.07 3.78
N HIS A 467 -32.33 -1.39 3.14
CA HIS A 467 -31.83 -1.85 1.84
C HIS A 467 -30.83 -2.99 2.04
N ARG A 468 -31.29 -4.22 1.80
CA ARG A 468 -30.50 -5.44 1.58
C ARG A 468 -29.64 -5.35 0.30
N GLY A 469 -28.87 -4.28 0.14
CA GLY A 469 -28.04 -3.99 -1.03
C GLY A 469 -26.81 -3.17 -0.70
N LYS A 470 -25.89 -3.03 -1.65
CA LYS A 470 -24.69 -2.18 -1.53
C LYS A 470 -25.13 -0.74 -1.22
N GLY A 471 -24.90 -0.28 0.01
CA GLY A 471 -25.37 1.03 0.49
C GLY A 471 -24.90 2.20 -0.37
N VAL A 472 -25.81 3.10 -0.72
CA VAL A 472 -25.55 4.32 -1.50
C VAL A 472 -25.44 5.49 -0.53
N THR A 473 -24.41 6.34 -0.68
CA THR A 473 -24.33 7.62 0.04
C THR A 473 -25.33 8.57 -0.60
N ASN A 474 -26.39 8.95 0.11
CA ASN A 474 -27.51 9.68 -0.48
C ASN A 474 -28.05 10.84 0.36
N MET A 475 -27.45 11.11 1.52
CA MET A 475 -27.87 12.19 2.41
C MET A 475 -26.69 13.06 2.85
N LEU A 476 -26.98 14.35 3.05
CA LEU A 476 -26.11 15.29 3.75
C LEU A 476 -26.94 16.09 4.76
N LYS A 477 -26.39 16.38 5.93
CA LYS A 477 -27.03 17.20 6.96
C LYS A 477 -25.99 18.09 7.64
N VAL A 478 -26.33 19.36 7.84
CA VAL A 478 -25.52 20.31 8.61
C VAL A 478 -26.11 20.41 10.02
N VAL A 479 -25.24 20.41 11.01
CA VAL A 479 -25.62 20.40 12.44
C VAL A 479 -24.68 21.32 13.19
N LYS A 480 -25.21 22.07 14.15
CA LYS A 480 -24.40 22.82 15.10
C LYS A 480 -24.55 22.16 16.46
N ILE A 481 -23.43 21.83 17.11
CA ILE A 481 -23.47 21.14 18.41
C ILE A 481 -24.16 22.05 19.44
N GLY A 482 -25.20 21.53 20.09
CA GLY A 482 -26.01 22.26 21.08
C GLY A 482 -27.35 22.81 20.56
N GLU A 483 -27.62 22.68 19.26
CA GLU A 483 -28.91 23.01 18.61
C GLU A 483 -29.59 21.74 18.09
#